data_AF-A0A1G8YS20-F1
#
_entry.id   AF-A0A1G8YS20-F1
#
_cell.length_a   1.000
_cell.length_b   1.000
_cell.length_c   1.000
_cell.angle_alpha   90.00
_cell.angle_beta   90.00
_cell.angle_gamma   90.00
#
_symmetry.space_group_name_H-M   'P 1'
#
loop_
_entity.id
_entity.type
_entity.pdbx_description
1 polymer ?
#
loop_
_entity_poly.entity_id
_entity_poly.type
_entity_poly.pdbx_seq_one_letter_code
_entity_poly.pdbx_strand_id
1 'polypeptide(L)'
;MRKFRKAFGRLPDPRAGNASHELLEVPFIALAAVLCGAGSCAEMEEFGRSKEGSFRLFLKLEHGIPSHDTFSRVFRLLEPQALSLPSAASWRPLPRPMASSSRA
;
A
#
# COMPACT_ATOMS: atom_id res chain seq x y z
N MET A 1 -14.93 -4.36 -4.20
CA MET A 1 -13.61 -4.53 -4.86
C MET A 1 -13.50 -4.10 -6.33
N ARG A 2 -14.56 -4.08 -7.16
CA ARG A 2 -14.43 -3.85 -8.63
C ARG A 2 -13.63 -2.62 -9.05
N LYS A 3 -13.81 -1.47 -8.39
CA LYS A 3 -13.06 -0.23 -8.72
C LYS A 3 -11.57 -0.35 -8.38
N PHE A 4 -11.23 -0.97 -7.24
CA PHE A 4 -9.85 -1.20 -6.82
C PHE A 4 -9.13 -2.16 -7.79
N ARG A 5 -9.77 -3.27 -8.16
CA ARG A 5 -9.23 -4.19 -9.19
C ARG A 5 -9.05 -3.50 -10.55
N LYS A 6 -9.89 -2.53 -10.91
CA LYS A 6 -9.72 -1.79 -12.18
C LYS A 6 -8.54 -0.82 -12.13
N ALA A 7 -8.30 -0.18 -10.97
CA ALA A 7 -7.19 0.75 -10.78
C ALA A 7 -5.83 0.03 -10.70
N PHE A 8 -5.77 -1.11 -10.02
CA PHE A 8 -4.53 -1.85 -9.76
C PHE A 8 -4.38 -3.13 -10.59
N GLY A 9 -5.39 -3.54 -11.37
CA GLY A 9 -5.36 -4.79 -12.15
C GLY A 9 -4.48 -4.77 -13.39
N ARG A 10 -3.92 -3.61 -13.75
CA ARG A 10 -2.87 -3.48 -14.78
C ARG A 10 -1.46 -3.51 -14.18
N LEU A 11 -1.34 -3.56 -12.85
CA LEU A 11 -0.04 -3.58 -12.19
C LEU A 11 0.56 -4.97 -12.39
N PRO A 12 1.68 -5.10 -13.11
CA PRO A 12 2.36 -6.39 -13.22
C PRO A 12 2.75 -6.85 -11.82
N ASP A 13 2.46 -8.11 -11.46
CA ASP A 13 2.85 -8.64 -10.15
C ASP A 13 4.36 -8.92 -10.16
N PRO A 14 5.17 -8.10 -9.45
CA PRO A 14 6.61 -8.30 -9.45
C PRO A 14 7.03 -9.51 -8.58
N ARG A 15 6.07 -10.14 -7.89
CA ARG A 15 6.29 -11.31 -7.03
C ARG A 15 6.07 -12.65 -7.73
N ALA A 16 5.77 -12.67 -9.04
CA ALA A 16 5.19 -13.80 -9.79
C ALA A 16 5.77 -15.21 -9.54
N GLY A 17 7.00 -15.35 -9.03
CA GLY A 17 7.60 -16.64 -8.65
C GLY A 17 7.35 -17.12 -7.20
N ASN A 18 6.83 -16.29 -6.29
CA ASN A 18 6.64 -16.60 -4.86
C ASN A 18 5.40 -15.90 -4.25
N ALA A 19 4.35 -15.70 -5.05
CA ALA A 19 3.15 -14.99 -4.63
C ALA A 19 2.14 -15.95 -3.98
N SER A 20 2.08 -15.97 -2.65
CA SER A 20 1.03 -16.71 -1.91
C SER A 20 -0.28 -15.91 -1.77
N HIS A 21 -0.27 -14.60 -1.94
CA HIS A 21 -1.47 -13.75 -1.84
C HIS A 21 -1.81 -13.13 -3.20
N GLU A 22 -3.10 -12.89 -3.48
CA GLU A 22 -3.44 -12.05 -4.64
C GLU A 22 -2.74 -10.70 -4.47
N LEU A 23 -2.07 -10.22 -5.54
CA LEU A 23 -1.27 -8.99 -5.50
C LEU A 23 -2.04 -7.84 -4.83
N LEU A 24 -3.35 -7.77 -5.09
CA LEU A 24 -4.27 -6.72 -4.69
C LEU A 24 -4.69 -6.76 -3.21
N GLU A 25 -4.54 -7.89 -2.52
CA GLU A 25 -4.88 -8.00 -1.10
C GLU A 25 -3.89 -7.22 -0.23
N VAL A 26 -2.60 -7.26 -0.59
CA VAL A 26 -1.54 -6.57 0.14
C VAL A 26 -1.66 -5.04 0.11
N PRO A 27 -1.74 -4.35 -1.05
CA PRO A 27 -1.91 -2.91 -1.09
C PRO A 27 -3.27 -2.47 -0.54
N PHE A 28 -4.29 -3.33 -0.56
CA PHE A 28 -5.57 -3.00 0.06
C PHE A 28 -5.45 -2.94 1.59
N ILE A 29 -4.88 -3.97 2.22
CA ILE A 29 -4.67 -3.99 3.67
C ILE A 29 -3.75 -2.86 4.10
N ALA A 30 -2.66 -2.65 3.36
CA ALA A 30 -1.73 -1.57 3.67
C ALA A 30 -2.36 -0.18 3.53
N LEU A 31 -3.17 0.07 2.50
CA LEU A 31 -3.90 1.33 2.37
C LEU A 31 -4.84 1.55 3.56
N ALA A 32 -5.61 0.51 3.95
CA ALA A 32 -6.49 0.59 5.10
C ALA A 32 -5.72 0.88 6.39
N ALA A 33 -4.57 0.22 6.60
CA ALA A 33 -3.71 0.43 7.75
C ALA A 33 -3.15 1.86 7.80
N VAL A 34 -2.64 2.39 6.67
CA VAL A 34 -2.11 3.77 6.57
C VAL A 34 -3.19 4.80 6.85
N LEU A 35 -4.41 4.60 6.35
CA LEU A 35 -5.55 5.48 6.66
C LEU A 35 -5.91 5.47 8.16
N CYS A 36 -5.58 4.39 8.87
CA CYS A 36 -5.74 4.26 10.32
C CYS A 36 -4.48 4.68 11.10
N GLY A 37 -3.45 5.20 10.44
CA GLY A 37 -2.24 5.74 11.07
C GLY A 37 -1.04 4.78 11.15
N ALA A 38 -1.10 3.59 10.54
CA ALA A 38 0.06 2.71 10.47
C ALA A 38 1.17 3.33 9.59
N GLY A 39 2.38 3.46 10.13
CA GLY A 39 3.56 3.98 9.44
C GLY A 39 4.56 2.91 9.02
N SER A 40 4.46 1.70 9.60
CA SER A 40 5.40 0.60 9.37
C SER A 40 4.73 -0.67 8.85
N CYS A 41 5.50 -1.54 8.18
CA CYS A 41 5.00 -2.84 7.73
C CYS A 41 4.58 -3.76 8.90
N ALA A 42 5.20 -3.60 10.08
CA ALA A 42 4.82 -4.33 11.28
C ALA A 42 3.44 -3.90 11.79
N GLU A 43 3.18 -2.60 11.83
CA GLU A 43 1.86 -2.06 12.19
C GLU A 43 0.78 -2.44 11.17
N MET A 44 1.13 -2.55 9.87
CA MET A 44 0.21 -3.05 8.84
C MET A 44 -0.17 -4.51 9.06
N GLU A 45 0.79 -5.37 9.45
CA GLU A 45 0.54 -6.77 9.80
C GLU A 45 -0.37 -6.86 11.03
N GLU A 46 -0.07 -6.09 12.08
CA GLU A 46 -0.86 -6.06 13.32
C GLU A 46 -2.29 -5.56 13.08
N PHE A 47 -2.44 -4.48 12.31
CA PHE A 47 -3.75 -3.99 11.88
C PHE A 47 -4.50 -5.03 11.04
N GLY A 48 -3.79 -5.68 10.13
CA GLY A 48 -4.28 -6.80 9.31
C GLY A 48 -4.91 -7.89 10.16
N ARG A 49 -4.17 -8.36 11.18
CA ARG A 49 -4.63 -9.40 12.12
C ARG A 49 -5.82 -8.93 12.96
N SER A 50 -5.77 -7.69 13.46
CA SER A 50 -6.86 -7.11 14.26
C SER A 50 -8.18 -7.00 13.47
N LYS A 51 -8.10 -6.75 12.16
CA LYS A 51 -9.26 -6.55 11.28
C LYS A 51 -9.50 -7.69 10.29
N GLU A 52 -8.86 -8.85 10.50
CA GLU A 52 -8.93 -10.00 9.57
C GLU A 52 -10.37 -10.43 9.28
N GLY A 53 -11.24 -10.48 10.31
CA GLY A 53 -12.65 -10.82 10.15
C GLY A 53 -13.38 -9.87 9.21
N SER A 54 -13.08 -8.57 9.26
CA SER A 54 -13.64 -7.58 8.32
C SER A 54 -13.05 -7.74 6.91
N PHE A 55 -11.75 -8.06 6.81
CA PHE A 55 -11.10 -8.25 5.52
C PHE A 55 -11.60 -9.49 4.78
N ARG A 56 -11.90 -10.59 5.47
CA ARG A 56 -12.47 -11.80 4.85
C ARG A 56 -13.84 -11.59 4.20
N LEU A 57 -14.56 -10.51 4.54
CA LEU A 57 -15.80 -10.14 3.86
C LEU A 57 -15.56 -9.59 2.45
N PHE A 58 -14.34 -9.11 2.17
CA PHE A 58 -14.01 -8.37 0.95
C PHE A 58 -12.84 -8.96 0.16
N LEU A 59 -11.94 -9.67 0.84
CA LEU A 59 -10.74 -10.33 0.32
C LEU A 59 -10.86 -11.84 0.59
N LYS A 60 -10.20 -12.66 -0.23
CA LYS A 60 -10.23 -14.12 -0.04
C LYS A 60 -9.30 -14.53 1.09
N LEU A 61 -8.12 -13.93 1.15
CA LEU A 61 -7.07 -14.22 2.15
C LEU A 61 -6.82 -15.73 2.28
N GLU A 62 -6.61 -16.43 1.16
CA GLU A 62 -6.43 -17.89 1.15
C GLU A 62 -5.26 -18.34 2.05
N HIS A 63 -4.27 -17.47 2.26
CA HIS A 63 -3.11 -17.70 3.13
C HIS A 63 -3.11 -16.77 4.37
N GLY A 64 -4.25 -16.17 4.72
CA GLY A 64 -4.38 -15.25 5.84
C GLY A 64 -3.83 -13.85 5.58
N ILE A 65 -3.45 -13.16 6.66
CA ILE A 65 -2.91 -11.79 6.60
C ILE A 65 -1.44 -11.82 6.18
N PRO A 66 -1.02 -10.99 5.20
CA PRO A 66 0.39 -10.86 4.83
C PRO A 66 1.26 -10.48 6.03
N SER A 67 2.45 -11.09 6.12
CA SER A 67 3.46 -10.68 7.10
C SER A 67 4.09 -9.32 6.74
N HIS A 68 4.74 -8.68 7.72
CA HIS A 68 5.50 -7.45 7.51
C HIS A 68 6.58 -7.62 6.41
N ASP A 69 7.20 -8.80 6.30
CA ASP A 69 8.14 -9.15 5.23
C ASP A 69 7.47 -9.14 3.85
N THR A 70 6.24 -9.63 3.78
CA THR A 70 5.45 -9.63 2.54
C THR A 70 5.13 -8.20 2.12
N PHE A 71 4.68 -7.36 3.06
CA PHE A 71 4.47 -5.92 2.80
C PHE A 71 5.76 -5.24 2.32
N SER A 72 6.86 -5.44 3.05
CA SER A 72 8.14 -4.83 2.72
C SER A 72 8.64 -5.26 1.34
N ARG A 73 8.49 -6.53 0.99
CA ARG A 73 8.86 -7.05 -0.33
C ARG A 73 8.01 -6.44 -1.44
N VAL A 74 6.70 -6.33 -1.22
CA VAL A 74 5.79 -5.69 -2.18
C VAL A 74 6.18 -4.25 -2.42
N PHE A 75 6.35 -3.46 -1.37
CA PHE A 75 6.68 -2.04 -1.52
C PHE A 75 8.07 -1.79 -2.08
N ARG A 76 9.03 -2.70 -1.83
CA ARG A 76 10.35 -2.65 -2.48
C ARG A 76 10.29 -2.94 -3.97
N LEU A 77 9.41 -3.85 -4.38
CA LEU A 77 9.27 -4.25 -5.78
C LEU A 77 8.29 -3.36 -6.57
N LEU A 78 7.41 -2.64 -5.87
CA LEU A 78 6.52 -1.66 -6.47
C LEU A 78 7.32 -0.39 -6.77
N GLU A 79 7.76 -0.26 -8.02
CA GLU A 79 8.36 0.98 -8.49
C GLU A 79 7.39 2.16 -8.27
N PRO A 80 7.84 3.30 -7.71
CA PRO A 80 6.98 4.48 -7.50
C PRO A 80 6.31 4.95 -8.79
N GLN A 81 6.97 4.75 -9.93
CA GLN A 81 6.45 5.08 -11.25
C GLN A 81 5.24 4.23 -11.63
N ALA A 82 5.16 2.99 -11.16
CA ALA A 82 4.02 2.09 -11.40
C ALA A 82 2.76 2.55 -10.64
N LEU A 83 2.91 3.37 -9.59
CA LEU A 83 1.81 4.01 -8.86
C LEU A 83 1.49 5.43 -9.36
N SER A 84 2.29 5.98 -10.28
CA SER A 84 2.03 7.30 -10.86
C SER A 84 0.87 7.20 -11.85
N LEU A 85 -0.23 7.88 -11.55
CA LEU A 85 -1.28 8.12 -12.54
C LEU A 85 -0.74 9.10 -13.60
N PRO A 86 -1.15 8.99 -14.88
CA PRO A 86 -0.77 9.97 -15.91
C PRO A 86 -1.22 11.40 -15.57
N SER A 87 -2.16 11.59 -14.64
CA SER A 87 -2.58 12.90 -14.14
C SER A 87 -1.78 13.43 -12.95
N ALA A 88 -0.84 12.65 -12.37
CA ALA A 88 0.00 13.11 -11.26
C ALA A 88 0.95 14.25 -11.66
N ALA A 89 1.11 14.53 -12.96
CA ALA A 89 1.81 15.71 -13.47
C ALA A 89 1.18 17.05 -13.03
N SER A 90 -0.08 17.06 -12.54
CA SER A 90 -0.71 18.26 -11.97
C SER A 90 -0.56 18.38 -10.45
N TRP A 91 -0.07 17.35 -9.76
CA TRP A 91 0.25 17.44 -8.33
C TRP A 91 1.54 18.25 -8.19
N ARG A 92 1.37 19.56 -8.03
CA ARG A 92 2.46 20.46 -7.69
C ARG A 92 2.67 20.37 -6.17
N PRO A 93 3.81 19.88 -5.66
CA PRO A 93 4.07 19.92 -4.23
C PRO A 93 4.00 21.39 -3.78
N LEU A 94 3.28 21.64 -2.68
CA LEU A 94 3.21 22.98 -2.11
C LEU A 94 4.63 23.48 -1.81
N PRO A 95 4.96 24.75 -2.13
CA PRO A 95 6.26 25.30 -1.80
C PRO A 95 6.47 25.17 -0.29
N ARG A 96 7.58 24.54 0.10
CA ARG A 96 7.96 24.44 1.52
C ARG A 96 8.10 25.86 2.05
N PRO A 97 7.50 26.20 3.20
CA PRO A 97 7.72 27.51 3.80
C PRO A 97 9.22 27.65 4.05
N MET A 98 9.81 28.73 3.50
CA MET A 98 11.21 29.04 3.75
C MET A 98 11.37 29.25 5.24
N ALA A 99 12.17 28.42 5.89
CA ALA A 99 12.55 28.64 7.27
C ALA A 99 13.20 30.03 7.35
N SER A 100 12.54 30.96 8.03
CA SER A 100 13.12 32.24 8.38
C SER A 100 14.32 31.95 9.27
N SER A 101 15.52 32.05 8.71
CA SER A 101 16.75 32.14 9.49
C SER A 101 16.69 33.48 10.24
N SER A 102 16.05 33.47 11.41
CA SER A 102 16.20 34.52 12.39
C SER A 102 17.62 34.43 12.91
N ARG A 103 18.53 35.17 12.27
CA ARG A 103 19.81 35.52 12.86
C ARG A 103 19.59 36.81 13.63
N ALA A 104 19.44 36.69 14.95
CA ALA A 104 19.60 37.75 15.92
C ALA A 104 20.78 37.36 16.83
#